data_AF-A0AAT9HN52-F1
#
_entry.id   AF-A0AAT9HN52-F1
#
_cell.length_a   1.000
_cell.length_b   1.000
_cell.length_c   1.000
_cell.angle_alpha   90.00
_cell.angle_beta   90.00
_cell.angle_gamma   90.00
#
_symmetry.space_group_name_H-M   'P 1'
#
loop_
_entity.id
_entity.type
_entity.pdbx_description
1 polymer ?
#
loop_
_entity_poly.entity_id
_entity_poly.type
_entity_poly.pdbx_seq_one_letter_code
_entity_poly.pdbx_strand_id
1 'polypeptide(L)'
;MVVALAAAVALTASSCAKSEDDAADGKKSPAAATDAGQKVVTPKPGGKTCTVDAYGGEKLDLKGATVGFSQSEKEANPFRIAETQSIKDEAAKRGVKLLTANAQSQFSKQISDVQTLLAKGVDLLVIAPLNSDGWDPVLQAAAAKKVPIVTIDRKINATACKDYVSFIASDFVEQGRRAADQMIEATGGKGEVAILLGSAGNNVTTERTKGFKERVAEKAPV
;
A
#
# COMPACT_ATOMS: atom_id res chain seq x y z
N MET A 1 -70.96 25.54 -16.52
CA MET A 1 -72.02 24.50 -16.57
C MET A 1 -71.39 23.27 -17.21
N VAL A 2 -71.52 22.07 -16.61
CA VAL A 2 -70.97 20.77 -17.11
C VAL A 2 -69.40 20.73 -17.13
N VAL A 3 -68.62 19.99 -16.33
CA VAL A 3 -68.56 18.57 -15.86
C VAL A 3 -67.48 17.74 -16.60
N ALA A 4 -66.47 17.33 -15.83
CA ALA A 4 -65.68 16.07 -15.84
C ALA A 4 -64.74 15.65 -17.00
N LEU A 5 -63.53 15.17 -16.58
CA LEU A 5 -62.74 13.98 -17.01
C LEU A 5 -62.44 13.75 -18.52
N ALA A 6 -61.37 13.09 -19.00
CA ALA A 6 -60.23 12.33 -18.47
C ALA A 6 -59.22 12.08 -19.64
N ALA A 7 -57.95 11.66 -19.49
CA ALA A 7 -57.07 11.50 -18.32
C ALA A 7 -55.57 11.50 -18.72
N ALA A 8 -54.73 11.56 -17.68
CA ALA A 8 -53.27 11.48 -17.59
C ALA A 8 -52.52 10.32 -18.28
N VAL A 9 -51.31 10.61 -18.78
CA VAL A 9 -50.06 9.89 -18.44
C VAL A 9 -48.93 10.94 -18.35
N ALA A 10 -48.19 10.96 -17.24
CA ALA A 10 -47.01 11.82 -17.09
C ALA A 10 -45.86 11.00 -16.47
N LEU A 11 -44.69 10.98 -17.14
CA LEU A 11 -43.44 10.54 -16.54
C LEU A 11 -42.75 11.75 -15.89
N THR A 12 -42.46 11.66 -14.59
CA THR A 12 -41.49 12.54 -13.92
C THR A 12 -40.66 11.73 -12.93
N ALA A 13 -39.34 11.84 -13.04
CA ALA A 13 -38.40 11.15 -12.18
C ALA A 13 -38.42 11.71 -10.74
N SER A 14 -38.42 10.81 -9.76
CA SER A 14 -38.37 11.16 -8.33
C SER A 14 -36.92 11.32 -7.85
N SER A 15 -36.37 12.53 -7.96
CA SER A 15 -35.30 12.96 -7.08
C SER A 15 -35.91 13.50 -5.78
N CYS A 16 -35.43 13.02 -4.64
CA CYS A 16 -35.81 13.56 -3.33
C CYS A 16 -34.55 13.75 -2.48
N ALA A 17 -34.06 14.99 -2.47
CA ALA A 17 -33.19 15.45 -1.40
C ALA A 17 -34.06 15.85 -0.20
N LYS A 18 -33.59 15.60 1.03
CA LYS A 18 -34.06 16.32 2.21
C LYS A 18 -32.92 16.47 3.22
N SER A 19 -32.55 17.71 3.48
CA SER A 19 -31.92 18.14 4.74
C SER A 19 -33.03 18.76 5.60
N GLU A 20 -32.85 18.80 6.92
CA GLU A 20 -33.34 19.84 7.85
C GLU A 20 -32.86 19.54 9.27
N ASP A 21 -32.68 20.59 10.07
CA ASP A 21 -31.75 20.63 11.21
C ASP A 21 -32.35 20.37 12.61
N ASP A 22 -31.43 20.11 13.54
CA ASP A 22 -31.43 20.31 15.00
C ASP A 22 -32.76 20.44 15.78
N ALA A 23 -32.96 19.47 16.69
CA ALA A 23 -33.52 19.73 18.01
C ALA A 23 -32.69 18.96 19.07
N ALA A 24 -32.19 19.68 20.07
CA ALA A 24 -31.32 19.11 21.08
C ALA A 24 -32.09 18.29 22.13
N ASP A 25 -31.65 17.06 22.41
CA ASP A 25 -31.95 16.40 23.68
C ASP A 25 -30.73 15.63 24.22
N GLY A 26 -30.47 15.79 25.52
CA GLY A 26 -29.19 15.53 26.14
C GLY A 26 -29.03 14.10 26.64
N LYS A 27 -28.62 13.16 25.78
CA LYS A 27 -28.18 11.83 26.24
C LYS A 27 -26.97 11.29 25.47
N LYS A 28 -25.79 11.68 25.92
CA LYS A 28 -24.48 11.24 25.40
C LYS A 28 -24.22 9.77 25.75
N SER A 29 -24.76 8.85 24.94
CA SER A 29 -24.38 7.43 25.02
C SER A 29 -22.93 7.28 24.58
N PRO A 30 -22.05 6.62 25.37
CA PRO A 30 -20.64 6.53 25.02
C PRO A 30 -20.46 5.56 23.85
N ALA A 31 -20.15 6.11 22.67
CA ALA A 31 -19.52 5.34 21.61
C ALA A 31 -18.16 4.85 22.14
N ALA A 32 -18.13 3.61 22.62
CA ALA A 32 -16.89 2.96 22.99
C ALA A 32 -16.03 2.86 21.74
N ALA A 33 -14.99 3.69 21.67
CA ALA A 33 -13.91 3.50 20.73
C ALA A 33 -13.21 2.19 21.13
N THR A 34 -13.68 1.08 20.56
CA THR A 34 -12.92 -0.17 20.60
C THR A 34 -11.64 0.08 19.83
N ASP A 35 -10.55 0.23 20.58
CA ASP A 35 -9.19 0.15 20.05
C ASP A 35 -9.02 -1.23 19.42
N ALA A 36 -9.36 -1.32 18.14
CA ALA A 36 -9.08 -2.46 17.28
C ALA A 36 -7.58 -2.43 16.92
N GLY A 37 -6.73 -2.37 17.96
CA GLY A 37 -5.30 -2.26 17.86
C GLY A 37 -4.77 -3.38 16.97
N GLN A 38 -4.10 -2.99 15.89
CA GLN A 38 -3.64 -3.91 14.87
C GLN A 38 -2.71 -4.95 15.50
N LYS A 39 -3.20 -6.19 15.67
CA LYS A 39 -2.41 -7.29 16.22
C LYS A 39 -1.25 -7.58 15.29
N VAL A 40 -0.07 -7.09 15.65
CA VAL A 40 1.19 -7.38 14.96
C VAL A 40 1.53 -8.85 15.22
N VAL A 41 1.07 -9.73 14.34
CA VAL A 41 1.51 -11.12 14.31
C VAL A 41 2.95 -11.13 13.79
N THR A 42 3.89 -11.63 14.60
CA THR A 42 5.29 -11.78 14.19
C THR A 42 5.37 -12.69 12.95
N PRO A 43 5.71 -12.17 11.76
CA PRO A 43 5.69 -12.98 10.55
C PRO A 43 6.90 -13.90 10.51
N LYS A 44 6.72 -15.13 10.01
CA LYS A 44 7.85 -15.95 9.58
C LYS A 44 8.51 -15.25 8.38
N PRO A 45 9.85 -15.12 8.31
CA PRO A 45 10.52 -14.54 7.15
C PRO A 45 10.17 -15.32 5.87
N GLY A 46 9.46 -14.66 4.94
CA GLY A 46 8.99 -15.26 3.70
C GLY A 46 9.90 -15.04 2.49
N GLY A 47 10.89 -14.13 2.60
CA GLY A 47 11.79 -13.75 1.52
C GLY A 47 13.26 -13.84 1.93
N LYS A 48 14.13 -14.11 0.95
CA LYS A 48 15.58 -14.10 1.13
C LYS A 48 16.04 -12.70 1.55
N THR A 49 16.88 -12.62 2.58
CA THR A 49 17.51 -11.40 3.09
C THR A 49 18.97 -11.70 3.41
N CYS A 50 19.86 -10.73 3.22
CA CYS A 50 21.25 -10.80 3.66
C CYS A 50 21.60 -9.64 4.59
N THR A 51 22.81 -9.67 5.13
CA THR A 51 23.44 -8.51 5.76
C THR A 51 23.92 -7.50 4.70
N VAL A 52 24.25 -6.28 5.12
CA VAL A 52 24.73 -5.22 4.21
C VAL A 52 26.12 -5.55 3.64
N ASP A 53 27.00 -6.15 4.45
CA ASP A 53 28.32 -6.65 4.04
C ASP A 53 28.21 -7.79 3.00
N ALA A 54 27.27 -8.73 3.17
CA ALA A 54 27.02 -9.79 2.20
C ALA A 54 26.38 -9.29 0.88
N TYR A 55 25.81 -8.07 0.88
CA TYR A 55 25.40 -7.36 -0.34
C TYR A 55 26.56 -6.61 -1.01
N GLY A 56 27.71 -6.47 -0.35
CA GLY A 56 28.86 -5.67 -0.82
C GLY A 56 28.77 -4.18 -0.44
N GLY A 57 27.82 -3.80 0.41
CA GLY A 57 27.75 -2.48 1.03
C GLY A 57 28.63 -2.39 2.29
N GLU A 58 28.92 -1.17 2.72
CA GLU A 58 29.72 -0.94 3.94
C GLU A 58 28.84 -1.06 5.21
N LYS A 59 29.46 -1.44 6.34
CA LYS A 59 28.73 -1.64 7.60
C LYS A 59 28.22 -0.29 8.13
N LEU A 60 26.91 -0.12 8.11
CA LEU A 60 26.23 1.11 8.52
C LEU A 60 25.88 1.13 10.01
N ASP A 61 26.29 2.17 10.74
CA ASP A 61 25.60 2.58 11.96
C ASP A 61 24.42 3.49 11.55
N LEU A 62 23.20 3.12 11.96
CA LEU A 62 22.01 3.90 11.63
C LEU A 62 22.00 5.27 12.33
N LYS A 63 22.71 5.44 13.44
CA LYS A 63 22.77 6.70 14.16
C LYS A 63 23.63 7.70 13.40
N GLY A 64 22.99 8.71 12.79
CA GLY A 64 23.66 9.70 11.94
C GLY A 64 23.74 9.31 10.45
N ALA A 65 23.30 8.10 10.07
CA ALA A 65 23.18 7.70 8.67
C ALA A 65 22.19 8.61 7.91
N THR A 66 22.50 8.86 6.64
CA THR A 66 21.61 9.52 5.68
C THR A 66 20.85 8.48 4.87
N VAL A 67 19.57 8.26 5.19
CA VAL A 67 18.72 7.30 4.48
C VAL A 67 17.88 8.01 3.43
N GLY A 68 17.93 7.55 2.19
CA GLY A 68 17.04 8.00 1.12
C GLY A 68 15.75 7.18 1.10
N PHE A 69 14.59 7.82 1.20
CA PHE A 69 13.28 7.19 1.04
C PHE A 69 12.59 7.67 -0.24
N SER A 70 12.21 6.74 -1.12
CA SER A 70 11.49 7.00 -2.36
C SER A 70 10.06 6.45 -2.30
N GLN A 71 9.09 7.35 -2.27
CA GLN A 71 7.66 7.06 -2.30
C GLN A 71 7.12 7.07 -3.74
N SER A 72 6.17 6.17 -4.03
CA SER A 72 5.64 5.91 -5.39
C SER A 72 4.51 6.82 -5.84
N GLU A 73 3.51 7.04 -4.98
CA GLU A 73 2.22 7.63 -5.37
C GLU A 73 1.97 8.99 -4.72
N LYS A 74 1.03 9.73 -5.32
CA LYS A 74 0.49 10.96 -4.73
C LYS A 74 -0.03 10.72 -3.32
N GLU A 75 0.23 11.66 -2.42
CA GLU A 75 -0.20 11.63 -1.01
C GLU A 75 -1.71 11.95 -0.83
N ALA A 76 -2.52 11.55 -1.81
CA ALA A 76 -3.97 11.38 -1.67
C ALA A 76 -4.34 9.93 -1.30
N ASN A 77 -3.40 8.97 -1.46
CA ASN A 77 -3.56 7.59 -1.03
C ASN A 77 -3.29 7.49 0.49
N PRO A 78 -4.29 7.18 1.36
CA PRO A 78 -4.12 7.18 2.81
C PRO A 78 -3.05 6.21 3.32
N PHE A 79 -2.84 5.08 2.64
CA PHE A 79 -1.80 4.13 2.99
C PHE A 79 -0.40 4.75 2.80
N ARG A 80 -0.19 5.54 1.73
CA ARG A 80 1.09 6.21 1.47
C ARG A 80 1.36 7.36 2.43
N ILE A 81 0.32 8.06 2.89
CA ILE A 81 0.43 9.05 3.96
C ILE A 81 0.93 8.36 5.24
N ALA A 82 0.25 7.30 5.67
CA ALA A 82 0.58 6.56 6.89
C ALA A 82 1.98 5.89 6.84
N GLU A 83 2.33 5.25 5.73
CA GLU A 83 3.65 4.65 5.50
C GLU A 83 4.76 5.71 5.58
N THR A 84 4.58 6.84 4.88
CA THR A 84 5.55 7.94 4.87
C THR A 84 5.72 8.56 6.25
N GLN A 85 4.64 8.73 7.01
CA GLN A 85 4.71 9.25 8.38
C GLN A 85 5.40 8.24 9.31
N SER A 86 5.05 6.96 9.25
CA SER A 86 5.68 5.90 10.05
C SER A 86 7.19 5.84 9.83
N ILE A 87 7.66 6.00 8.59
CA ILE A 87 9.10 6.02 8.25
C ILE A 87 9.77 7.29 8.80
N LYS A 88 9.13 8.46 8.71
CA LYS A 88 9.62 9.72 9.30
C LYS A 88 9.78 9.63 10.81
N ASP A 89 8.75 9.12 11.50
CA ASP A 89 8.74 8.96 12.96
C ASP A 89 9.82 7.99 13.43
N GLU A 90 10.00 6.87 12.72
CA GLU A 90 11.01 5.87 13.08
C GLU A 90 12.44 6.34 12.77
N ALA A 91 12.64 7.09 11.68
CA ALA A 91 13.91 7.74 11.39
C ALA A 91 14.30 8.76 12.48
N ALA A 92 13.35 9.58 12.91
CA ALA A 92 13.55 10.56 13.98
C ALA A 92 13.95 9.89 15.30
N LYS A 93 13.24 8.84 15.73
CA LYS A 93 13.58 8.05 16.94
C LYS A 93 14.98 7.43 16.89
N ARG A 94 15.46 7.06 15.70
CA ARG A 94 16.78 6.42 15.49
C ARG A 94 17.92 7.41 15.26
N GLY A 95 17.64 8.71 15.16
CA GLY A 95 18.65 9.71 14.79
C GLY A 95 19.14 9.55 13.35
N VAL A 96 18.29 9.04 12.45
CA VAL A 96 18.56 8.91 11.01
C VAL A 96 18.22 10.22 10.30
N LYS A 97 19.13 10.70 9.45
CA LYS A 97 18.87 11.83 8.55
C LYS A 97 18.09 11.34 7.33
N LEU A 98 16.77 11.41 7.38
CA LEU A 98 15.90 10.96 6.30
C LEU A 98 15.82 12.01 5.17
N LEU A 99 16.15 11.60 3.95
CA LEU A 99 15.91 12.36 2.72
C LEU A 99 14.76 11.72 1.95
N THR A 100 13.60 12.40 1.88
CA THR A 100 12.40 11.87 1.21
C THR A 100 12.25 12.43 -0.20
N ALA A 101 11.86 11.58 -1.15
CA ALA A 101 11.34 11.97 -2.46
C ALA A 101 10.03 11.24 -2.74
N ASN A 102 9.14 11.86 -3.53
CA ASN A 102 7.86 11.27 -3.92
C ASN A 102 7.66 11.44 -5.44
N ALA A 103 7.43 10.31 -6.11
CA ALA A 103 7.29 10.21 -7.56
C ALA A 103 5.94 10.67 -8.11
N GLN A 104 4.94 10.92 -7.25
CA GLN A 104 3.61 11.44 -7.62
C GLN A 104 2.92 10.58 -8.71
N SER A 105 3.09 9.26 -8.61
CA SER A 105 2.60 8.24 -9.56
C SER A 105 3.23 8.30 -10.96
N GLN A 106 4.45 8.85 -11.10
CA GLN A 106 5.21 8.90 -12.35
C GLN A 106 6.50 8.07 -12.23
N PHE A 107 6.58 6.93 -12.93
CA PHE A 107 7.72 6.02 -12.80
C PHE A 107 9.06 6.64 -13.23
N SER A 108 9.09 7.38 -14.34
CA SER A 108 10.26 8.12 -14.80
C SER A 108 10.77 9.11 -13.75
N LYS A 109 9.84 9.80 -13.06
CA LYS A 109 10.18 10.66 -11.91
C LYS A 109 10.77 9.85 -10.76
N GLN A 110 10.24 8.66 -10.45
CA GLN A 110 10.80 7.82 -9.38
C GLN A 110 12.25 7.42 -9.64
N ILE A 111 12.60 7.09 -10.89
CA ILE A 111 13.98 6.80 -11.29
C ILE A 111 14.89 8.02 -11.06
N SER A 112 14.50 9.20 -11.56
CA SER A 112 15.26 10.46 -11.38
C SER A 112 15.37 10.89 -9.92
N ASP A 113 14.31 10.72 -9.13
CA ASP A 113 14.29 11.00 -7.68
C ASP A 113 15.30 10.11 -6.93
N VAL A 114 15.32 8.80 -7.22
CA VAL A 114 16.27 7.86 -6.57
C VAL A 114 17.71 8.12 -7.02
N GLN A 115 17.95 8.41 -8.30
CA GLN A 115 19.26 8.85 -8.77
C GLN A 115 19.71 10.16 -8.08
N THR A 116 18.79 11.07 -7.79
CA THR A 116 19.07 12.30 -7.02
C THR A 116 19.41 11.99 -5.56
N LEU A 117 18.76 11.00 -4.92
CA LEU A 117 19.13 10.53 -3.58
C LEU A 117 20.54 9.92 -3.58
N LEU A 118 20.86 9.07 -4.57
CA LEU A 118 22.21 8.50 -4.75
C LEU A 118 23.28 9.56 -5.03
N ALA A 119 22.94 10.63 -5.75
CA ALA A 119 23.84 11.77 -5.98
C ALA A 119 24.09 12.59 -4.70
N LYS A 120 23.10 12.67 -3.81
CA LYS A 120 23.21 13.31 -2.48
C LYS A 120 23.99 12.50 -1.44
N GLY A 121 24.48 11.31 -1.78
CA GLY A 121 25.30 10.49 -0.89
C GLY A 121 24.50 9.86 0.27
N VAL A 122 23.35 9.25 -0.04
CA VAL A 122 22.64 8.42 0.93
C VAL A 122 23.40 7.12 1.19
N ASP A 123 23.46 6.69 2.44
CA ASP A 123 24.13 5.46 2.89
C ASP A 123 23.24 4.21 2.71
N LEU A 124 21.94 4.40 2.57
CA LEU A 124 20.92 3.36 2.39
C LEU A 124 19.75 3.94 1.58
N LEU A 125 19.23 3.16 0.64
CA LEU A 125 17.98 3.42 -0.05
C LEU A 125 16.85 2.55 0.50
N VAL A 126 15.72 3.18 0.81
CA VAL A 126 14.42 2.52 1.01
C VAL A 126 13.49 2.95 -0.12
N ILE A 127 12.97 1.99 -0.86
CA ILE A 127 12.15 2.24 -2.06
C ILE A 127 10.80 1.56 -1.89
N ALA A 128 9.71 2.33 -1.97
CA ALA A 128 8.36 1.83 -2.22
C ALA A 128 8.11 1.94 -3.74
N PRO A 129 8.37 0.89 -4.55
CA PRO A 129 8.37 1.03 -6.00
C PRO A 129 6.95 1.18 -6.56
N LEU A 130 6.76 2.04 -7.57
CA LEU A 130 5.46 2.24 -8.23
C LEU A 130 4.99 0.98 -8.98
N ASN A 131 5.92 0.34 -9.68
CA ASN A 131 5.76 -0.90 -10.45
C ASN A 131 7.01 -1.77 -10.29
N SER A 132 6.92 -3.06 -10.62
CA SER A 132 7.99 -4.03 -10.32
C SER A 132 9.15 -4.03 -11.31
N ASP A 133 8.96 -3.58 -12.55
CA ASP A 133 9.94 -3.65 -13.64
C ASP A 133 10.64 -2.31 -13.96
N GLY A 134 11.73 -2.36 -14.73
CA GLY A 134 12.42 -1.17 -15.25
C GLY A 134 13.40 -0.48 -14.28
N TRP A 135 13.78 -1.17 -13.20
CA TRP A 135 14.64 -0.62 -12.14
C TRP A 135 16.14 -0.68 -12.43
N ASP A 136 16.58 -1.30 -13.53
CA ASP A 136 17.99 -1.52 -13.86
C ASP A 136 18.87 -0.25 -13.75
N PRO A 137 18.46 0.96 -14.19
CA PRO A 137 19.29 2.17 -14.06
C PRO A 137 19.52 2.59 -12.59
N VAL A 138 18.58 2.28 -11.70
CA VAL A 138 18.70 2.53 -10.25
C VAL A 138 19.58 1.45 -9.60
N LEU A 139 19.34 0.17 -9.94
CA LEU A 139 20.11 -0.96 -9.43
C LEU A 139 21.60 -0.82 -9.76
N GLN A 140 21.91 -0.50 -11.03
CA GLN A 140 23.29 -0.25 -11.49
C GLN A 140 23.93 0.95 -10.78
N ALA A 141 23.20 2.06 -10.64
CA ALA A 141 23.72 3.27 -9.98
C ALA A 141 23.97 3.06 -8.48
N ALA A 142 23.11 2.30 -7.79
CA ALA A 142 23.29 1.94 -6.39
C ALA A 142 24.47 0.97 -6.20
N ALA A 143 24.56 -0.08 -7.02
CA ALA A 143 25.67 -1.04 -7.00
C ALA A 143 27.03 -0.38 -7.26
N ALA A 144 27.12 0.53 -8.24
CA ALA A 144 28.34 1.29 -8.53
C ALA A 144 28.80 2.17 -7.35
N LYS A 145 27.86 2.61 -6.50
CA LYS A 145 28.11 3.37 -5.26
C LYS A 145 28.17 2.50 -4.00
N LYS A 146 27.98 1.18 -4.13
CA LYS A 146 27.81 0.20 -3.03
C LYS A 146 26.70 0.56 -2.02
N VAL A 147 25.68 1.32 -2.46
CA VAL A 147 24.58 1.74 -1.58
C VAL A 147 23.56 0.59 -1.47
N PRO A 148 23.33 0.02 -0.28
CA PRO A 148 22.30 -0.99 -0.07
C PRO A 148 20.90 -0.47 -0.43
N ILE A 149 20.10 -1.33 -1.05
CA ILE A 149 18.66 -1.10 -1.31
C ILE A 149 17.83 -2.02 -0.40
N VAL A 150 16.81 -1.46 0.23
CA VAL A 150 15.67 -2.19 0.80
C VAL A 150 14.41 -1.78 0.04
N THR A 151 13.61 -2.77 -0.37
CA THR A 151 12.29 -2.51 -0.92
C THR A 151 11.22 -2.67 0.16
N ILE A 152 10.22 -1.81 0.16
CA ILE A 152 9.12 -1.81 1.15
C ILE A 152 7.76 -1.80 0.45
N ASP A 153 6.80 -2.55 1.01
CA ASP A 153 5.44 -2.78 0.52
C ASP A 153 5.35 -3.46 -0.87
N ARG A 154 5.98 -2.89 -1.91
CA ARG A 154 6.04 -3.45 -3.26
C ARG A 154 7.41 -4.01 -3.61
N LYS A 155 7.41 -5.08 -4.40
CA LYS A 155 8.59 -5.76 -4.93
C LYS A 155 9.07 -5.11 -6.22
N ILE A 156 10.38 -5.09 -6.42
CA ILE A 156 11.01 -5.01 -7.74
C ILE A 156 11.35 -6.41 -8.24
N ASN A 157 11.26 -6.64 -9.54
CA ASN A 157 11.59 -7.92 -10.18
C ASN A 157 13.11 -8.06 -10.34
N ALA A 158 13.80 -8.23 -9.20
CA ALA A 158 15.24 -8.37 -9.11
C ALA A 158 15.65 -9.42 -8.05
N THR A 159 16.94 -9.70 -7.95
CA THR A 159 17.50 -10.79 -7.14
C THR A 159 17.86 -10.31 -5.74
N ALA A 160 17.20 -10.86 -4.71
CA ALA A 160 17.57 -10.63 -3.32
C ALA A 160 19.01 -11.11 -3.02
N CYS A 161 19.73 -10.29 -2.25
CA CYS A 161 21.15 -10.44 -1.91
C CYS A 161 22.11 -10.31 -3.10
N LYS A 162 21.67 -9.61 -4.16
CA LYS A 162 22.51 -9.20 -5.30
C LYS A 162 22.12 -7.80 -5.74
N ASP A 163 20.83 -7.58 -5.97
CA ASP A 163 20.28 -6.32 -6.48
C ASP A 163 19.68 -5.47 -5.33
N TYR A 164 19.11 -6.11 -4.30
CA TYR A 164 18.70 -5.49 -3.02
C TYR A 164 18.98 -6.40 -1.81
N VAL A 165 19.07 -5.81 -0.61
CA VAL A 165 19.38 -6.48 0.67
C VAL A 165 18.18 -7.26 1.22
N SER A 166 17.00 -6.62 1.23
CA SER A 166 15.77 -7.18 1.77
C SER A 166 14.52 -6.58 1.11
N PHE A 167 13.40 -7.30 1.23
CA PHE A 167 12.06 -6.84 0.89
C PHE A 167 11.18 -6.95 2.14
N ILE A 168 10.61 -5.83 2.58
CA ILE A 168 9.80 -5.71 3.79
C ILE A 168 8.35 -5.43 3.41
N ALA A 169 7.47 -6.41 3.60
CA ALA A 169 6.03 -6.23 3.38
C ALA A 169 5.18 -7.26 4.13
N SER A 170 3.88 -7.17 3.93
CA SER A 170 2.92 -8.21 4.31
C SER A 170 2.97 -9.40 3.34
N ASP A 171 2.48 -10.56 3.79
CA ASP A 171 2.06 -11.63 2.87
C ASP A 171 0.73 -11.23 2.21
N PHE A 172 0.82 -10.74 0.97
CA PHE A 172 -0.32 -10.27 0.21
C PHE A 172 -1.24 -11.40 -0.28
N VAL A 173 -0.71 -12.61 -0.49
CA VAL A 173 -1.52 -13.78 -0.84
C VAL A 173 -2.39 -14.16 0.35
N GLU A 174 -1.79 -14.25 1.53
CA GLU A 174 -2.50 -14.52 2.78
C GLU A 174 -3.50 -13.41 3.15
N GLN A 175 -3.19 -12.14 2.90
CA GLN A 175 -4.20 -11.06 3.00
C GLN A 175 -5.40 -11.29 2.07
N GLY A 176 -5.17 -11.71 0.82
CA GLY A 176 -6.23 -12.07 -0.11
C GLY A 176 -7.09 -13.22 0.38
N ARG A 177 -6.46 -14.26 0.94
CA ARG A 177 -7.16 -15.43 1.52
C ARG A 177 -8.04 -15.05 2.71
N ARG A 178 -7.56 -14.19 3.61
CA ARG A 178 -8.36 -13.68 4.75
C ARG A 178 -9.54 -12.84 4.30
N ALA A 179 -9.38 -12.01 3.27
CA ALA A 179 -10.49 -11.24 2.70
C ALA A 179 -11.55 -12.16 2.07
N ALA A 180 -11.13 -13.26 1.40
CA ALA A 180 -12.05 -14.27 0.90
C ALA A 180 -12.78 -15.03 2.03
N ASP A 181 -12.07 -15.44 3.10
CA ASP A 181 -12.70 -16.09 4.27
C ASP A 181 -13.82 -15.22 4.86
N GLN A 182 -13.55 -13.94 5.11
CA GLN A 182 -14.52 -13.00 5.69
C GLN A 182 -15.71 -12.75 4.76
N MET A 183 -15.49 -12.69 3.44
CA MET A 183 -16.59 -12.61 2.48
C MET A 183 -17.44 -13.89 2.47
N ILE A 184 -16.82 -15.07 2.45
CA ILE A 184 -17.54 -16.37 2.43
C ILE A 184 -18.39 -16.53 3.69
N GLU A 185 -17.86 -16.13 4.86
CA GLU A 185 -18.60 -16.10 6.12
C GLU A 185 -19.81 -15.16 6.03
N ALA A 186 -19.61 -13.91 5.57
CA ALA A 186 -20.66 -12.90 5.47
C ALA A 186 -21.76 -13.23 4.44
N THR A 187 -21.46 -13.99 3.39
CA THR A 187 -22.44 -14.37 2.35
C THR A 187 -23.03 -15.77 2.54
N GLY A 188 -22.60 -16.54 3.54
CA GLY A 188 -22.93 -17.96 3.65
C GLY A 188 -22.44 -18.79 2.46
N GLY A 189 -21.36 -18.35 1.81
CA GLY A 189 -20.74 -18.99 0.65
C GLY A 189 -21.52 -18.89 -0.66
N LYS A 190 -22.45 -17.94 -0.81
CA LYS A 190 -23.29 -17.80 -2.03
C LYS A 190 -23.37 -16.35 -2.52
N GLY A 191 -23.21 -16.15 -3.82
CA GLY A 191 -23.42 -14.87 -4.49
C GLY A 191 -22.49 -14.63 -5.67
N GLU A 192 -22.79 -13.62 -6.47
CA GLU A 192 -21.89 -13.13 -7.52
C GLU A 192 -20.85 -12.17 -6.92
N VAL A 193 -19.59 -12.30 -7.34
CA VAL A 193 -18.46 -11.56 -6.74
C VAL A 193 -17.71 -10.78 -7.81
N ALA A 194 -17.64 -9.46 -7.64
CA ALA A 194 -16.77 -8.58 -8.42
C ALA A 194 -15.50 -8.23 -7.63
N ILE A 195 -14.33 -8.35 -8.25
CA ILE A 195 -13.04 -7.98 -7.65
C ILE A 195 -12.61 -6.62 -8.20
N LEU A 196 -12.65 -5.59 -7.37
CA LEU A 196 -12.12 -4.27 -7.70
C LEU A 196 -10.59 -4.29 -7.54
N LEU A 197 -9.87 -4.05 -8.64
CA LEU A 197 -8.40 -4.12 -8.67
C LEU A 197 -7.78 -2.77 -8.27
N GLY A 198 -6.62 -2.84 -7.59
CA GLY A 198 -5.72 -1.70 -7.45
C GLY A 198 -4.92 -1.44 -8.72
N SER A 199 -3.97 -0.49 -8.66
CA SER A 199 -3.06 -0.16 -9.75
C SER A 199 -2.40 -1.42 -10.35
N ALA A 200 -2.26 -1.46 -11.67
CA ALA A 200 -1.55 -2.53 -12.38
C ALA A 200 -0.02 -2.45 -12.16
N GLY A 201 0.70 -3.50 -12.59
CA GLY A 201 2.17 -3.49 -12.66
C GLY A 201 2.92 -3.64 -11.32
N ASN A 202 2.24 -3.92 -10.21
CA ASN A 202 2.86 -4.19 -8.91
C ASN A 202 2.32 -5.49 -8.28
N ASN A 203 3.14 -6.13 -7.45
CA ASN A 203 2.83 -7.42 -6.82
C ASN A 203 1.63 -7.37 -5.86
N VAL A 204 1.32 -6.23 -5.23
CA VAL A 204 0.27 -6.15 -4.20
C VAL A 204 -1.10 -6.46 -4.81
N THR A 205 -1.41 -5.87 -5.97
CA THR A 205 -2.65 -6.13 -6.71
C THR A 205 -2.73 -7.60 -7.16
N THR A 206 -1.64 -8.15 -7.68
CA THR A 206 -1.64 -9.52 -8.24
C THR A 206 -1.69 -10.60 -7.15
N GLU A 207 -0.91 -10.46 -6.08
CA GLU A 207 -0.82 -11.42 -4.98
C GLU A 207 -2.10 -11.45 -4.14
N ARG A 208 -2.70 -10.29 -3.83
CA ARG A 208 -4.02 -10.25 -3.16
C ARG A 208 -5.11 -10.90 -4.01
N THR A 209 -5.17 -10.56 -5.31
CA THR A 209 -6.16 -11.13 -6.23
C THR A 209 -5.99 -12.65 -6.37
N LYS A 210 -4.74 -13.13 -6.45
CA LYS A 210 -4.42 -14.56 -6.46
C LYS A 210 -4.92 -15.25 -5.20
N GLY A 211 -4.51 -14.79 -4.02
CA GLY A 211 -4.89 -15.42 -2.75
C GLY A 211 -6.40 -15.42 -2.50
N PHE A 212 -7.08 -14.35 -2.89
CA PHE A 212 -8.54 -14.28 -2.84
C PHE A 212 -9.19 -15.34 -3.75
N LYS A 213 -8.81 -15.38 -5.03
CA LYS A 213 -9.36 -16.35 -5.99
C LYS A 213 -9.08 -17.81 -5.61
N GLU A 214 -7.87 -18.12 -5.14
CA GLU A 214 -7.51 -19.44 -4.63
C GLU A 214 -8.44 -19.87 -3.49
N ARG A 215 -8.67 -19.00 -2.50
CA ARG A 215 -9.49 -19.31 -1.33
C ARG A 215 -10.99 -19.42 -1.66
N VAL A 216 -11.50 -18.62 -2.59
CA VAL A 216 -12.87 -18.79 -3.09
C VAL A 216 -13.01 -20.15 -3.77
N ALA A 217 -12.11 -20.53 -4.69
CA ALA A 217 -12.14 -21.84 -5.33
C ALA A 217 -11.98 -23.02 -4.34
N GLU A 218 -11.24 -22.83 -3.24
CA GLU A 218 -11.04 -23.82 -2.16
C GLU A 218 -12.30 -24.05 -1.31
N LYS A 219 -13.02 -22.98 -0.93
CA LYS A 219 -14.07 -23.04 0.11
C LYS A 219 -15.50 -22.71 -0.35
N ALA A 220 -15.65 -22.01 -1.47
CA ALA A 220 -16.93 -21.64 -2.05
C ALA A 220 -16.83 -21.76 -3.60
N PRO A 221 -16.62 -22.99 -4.12
CA PRO A 221 -16.57 -23.22 -5.56
C PRO A 221 -17.90 -22.85 -6.23
N VAL A 222 -17.80 -22.42 -7.48
CA VAL A 222 -18.93 -22.05 -8.37
C VAL A 222 -19.68 -23.29 -8.84
#